data_AF-A0A939VGF7-F1
#
_entry.id   AF-A0A939VGF7-F1
#
_cell.length_a   1.000
_cell.length_b   1.000
_cell.length_c   1.000
_cell.angle_alpha   90.00
_cell.angle_beta   90.00
_cell.angle_gamma   90.00
#
_symmetry.space_group_name_H-M   'P 1'
#
loop_
_entity.id
_entity.type
_entity.pdbx_description
1 polymer ?
#
loop_
_entity_poly.entity_id
_entity_poly.type
_entity_poly.pdbx_seq_one_letter_code
_entity_poly.pdbx_strand_id
1 'polypeptide(L)'
;MRTILALIAMVMTLAACQEQPTTNPFVTVADGHFVRDGKPYYYVGTNFWYGAILGSEGQGGDRDRLCRELDQMKAMGIDNLRILVGSDGERGVTTKVEPTLQVSPGVYNDTILAGLDYLLQEMGKRQMVAVLYLNNAWEWSGGYSFYLEHAGTGKAPRPNEDGYGAYMSFVAQYATNEKAHQLFYDYVRYILGRTNRYTGVKYIDDPAIMSWQIGNEPRAFSKEALPAFEKWLAEAAALIRSIDPNHLISVGSEGAWGCEGDYA
;
A
#
# COMPACT_ATOMS: atom_id res chain seq x y z
N MET A 1 67.73 36.33 40.90
CA MET A 1 66.74 37.36 40.52
C MET A 1 65.54 36.67 39.92
N ARG A 2 64.35 37.00 40.42
CA ARG A 2 63.03 36.42 40.13
C ARG A 2 62.54 36.79 38.73
N THR A 3 61.90 35.86 38.01
CA THR A 3 60.84 36.16 37.02
C THR A 3 59.98 34.92 36.70
N ILE A 4 58.86 34.83 37.42
CA ILE A 4 57.46 34.57 36.99
C ILE A 4 57.26 34.07 35.55
N LEU A 5 56.53 32.95 35.36
CA LEU A 5 55.24 32.91 34.65
C LEU A 5 54.56 31.54 34.77
N ALA A 6 53.29 31.57 35.19
CA ALA A 6 52.36 30.46 35.25
C ALA A 6 51.80 30.13 33.85
N LEU A 7 51.47 28.86 33.60
CA LEU A 7 50.37 28.53 32.70
C LEU A 7 49.70 27.23 33.15
N ILE A 8 48.52 27.39 33.74
CA ILE A 8 47.56 26.34 34.02
C ILE A 8 46.91 25.97 32.68
N ALA A 9 47.14 24.74 32.20
CA ALA A 9 46.38 24.17 31.09
C ALA A 9 45.34 23.20 31.66
N MET A 10 44.15 23.73 31.96
CA MET A 10 42.98 22.93 32.31
C MET A 10 42.35 22.44 31.00
N VAL A 11 42.63 21.19 30.63
CA VAL A 11 42.00 20.54 29.48
C VAL A 11 40.60 20.13 29.91
N MET A 12 39.59 20.97 29.63
CA MET A 12 38.19 20.55 29.70
C MET A 12 37.88 19.73 28.43
N THR A 13 37.92 18.42 28.56
CA THR A 13 37.31 17.51 27.57
C THR A 13 35.79 17.64 27.66
N LEU A 14 35.21 18.50 26.81
CA LEU A 14 33.80 18.46 26.49
C LEU A 14 33.53 17.17 25.72
N ALA A 15 33.17 16.11 26.45
CA ALA A 15 32.49 14.96 25.84
C ALA A 15 31.08 15.43 25.46
N ALA A 16 30.96 16.06 24.29
CA ALA A 16 29.67 16.24 23.67
C ALA A 16 29.13 14.83 23.38
N CYS A 17 28.12 14.40 24.14
CA CYS A 17 27.24 13.33 23.70
C CYS A 17 26.57 13.84 22.43
N GLN A 18 27.14 13.51 21.27
CA GLN A 18 26.38 13.55 20.03
C GLN A 18 25.31 12.47 20.19
N GLU A 19 24.08 12.89 20.50
CA GLU A 19 22.92 12.06 20.19
C GLU A 19 23.06 11.69 18.72
N GLN A 20 23.33 10.41 18.44
CA GLN A 20 23.19 9.89 17.09
C GLN A 20 21.75 10.18 16.70
N PRO A 21 21.49 11.01 15.67
CA PRO A 21 20.12 11.21 15.23
C PRO A 21 19.56 9.84 14.92
N THR A 22 18.54 9.41 15.66
CA THR A 22 17.81 8.19 15.36
C THR A 22 17.21 8.39 13.98
N THR A 23 17.86 7.87 12.95
CA THR A 23 17.38 7.96 11.57
C THR A 23 16.09 7.20 11.50
N ASN A 24 14.96 7.91 11.36
CA ASN A 24 13.67 7.29 11.11
C ASN A 24 13.80 6.49 9.79
N PRO A 25 13.66 5.15 9.82
CA PRO A 25 13.88 4.33 8.64
C PRO A 25 12.71 4.44 7.63
N PHE A 26 11.59 5.02 8.04
CA PHE A 26 10.41 5.19 7.20
C PHE A 26 10.51 6.44 6.32
N VAL A 27 9.87 6.37 5.15
CA VAL A 27 9.63 7.57 4.34
C VAL A 27 8.61 8.45 5.06
N THR A 28 8.95 9.71 5.27
CA THR A 28 8.10 10.72 5.94
C THR A 28 7.81 11.89 5.01
N VAL A 29 6.98 12.83 5.46
CA VAL A 29 6.69 14.09 4.74
C VAL A 29 7.14 15.26 5.61
N ALA A 30 7.90 16.18 5.02
CA ALA A 30 8.25 17.47 5.62
C ALA A 30 8.17 18.56 4.54
N ASP A 31 7.48 19.66 4.85
CA ASP A 31 7.36 20.84 3.98
C ASP A 31 6.93 20.52 2.53
N GLY A 32 6.00 19.57 2.36
CA GLY A 32 5.50 19.17 1.04
C GLY A 32 6.43 18.25 0.24
N HIS A 33 7.52 17.78 0.83
CA HIS A 33 8.46 16.84 0.23
C HIS A 33 8.52 15.52 1.00
N PHE A 34 8.80 14.41 0.31
CA PHE A 34 9.15 13.17 1.00
C PHE A 34 10.58 13.26 1.55
N VAL A 35 10.79 12.64 2.71
CA VAL A 35 12.10 12.55 3.37
C VAL A 35 12.39 11.10 3.72
N ARG A 36 13.60 10.63 3.40
CA ARG A 36 14.09 9.28 3.72
C ARG A 36 15.54 9.39 4.20
N ASP A 37 15.86 8.76 5.33
CA ASP A 37 17.19 8.83 5.95
C ASP A 37 17.70 10.27 6.18
N GLY A 38 16.77 11.18 6.55
CA GLY A 38 17.06 12.59 6.78
C GLY A 38 17.36 13.41 5.53
N LYS A 39 17.12 12.86 4.33
CA LYS A 39 17.37 13.53 3.04
C LYS A 39 16.08 13.64 2.22
N PRO A 40 15.94 14.67 1.36
CA PRO A 40 14.86 14.72 0.39
C PRO A 40 14.81 13.44 -0.45
N TYR A 41 13.63 12.84 -0.54
CA TYR A 41 13.36 11.65 -1.34
C TYR A 41 12.47 12.03 -2.52
N TYR A 42 12.95 11.77 -3.73
CA TYR A 42 12.20 12.02 -4.96
C TYR A 42 11.77 10.69 -5.56
N TYR A 43 10.46 10.55 -5.75
CA TYR A 43 9.84 9.33 -6.25
C TYR A 43 10.31 9.02 -7.68
N VAL A 44 10.96 7.86 -7.87
CA VAL A 44 11.21 7.25 -9.18
C VAL A 44 10.68 5.82 -9.13
N GLY A 45 9.47 5.63 -9.63
CA GLY A 45 8.72 4.39 -9.45
C GLY A 45 7.99 3.88 -10.68
N THR A 46 7.49 2.66 -10.57
CA THR A 46 6.64 2.01 -11.57
C THR A 46 5.49 1.23 -10.93
N ASN A 47 4.45 0.92 -11.71
CA ASN A 47 3.42 -0.03 -11.28
C ASN A 47 3.94 -1.46 -11.44
N PHE A 48 3.77 -2.25 -10.39
CA PHE A 48 4.22 -3.63 -10.31
C PHE A 48 3.14 -4.50 -9.64
N TRP A 49 1.90 -4.35 -10.10
CA TRP A 49 0.70 -4.89 -9.47
C TRP A 49 0.76 -6.42 -9.27
N TYR A 50 1.44 -7.15 -10.15
CA TYR A 50 1.55 -8.60 -10.10
C TYR A 50 2.65 -9.12 -9.17
N GLY A 51 3.38 -8.24 -8.48
CA GLY A 51 4.58 -8.62 -7.72
C GLY A 51 4.31 -9.71 -6.67
N ALA A 52 3.20 -9.62 -5.93
CA ALA A 52 2.83 -10.62 -4.93
C ALA A 52 2.61 -12.01 -5.56
N ILE A 53 1.98 -12.07 -6.74
CA ILE A 53 1.78 -13.32 -7.50
C ILE A 53 3.15 -13.87 -7.92
N LEU A 54 4.02 -13.03 -8.45
CA LEU A 54 5.33 -13.46 -8.94
C LEU A 54 6.24 -13.98 -7.82
N GLY A 55 6.12 -13.43 -6.61
CA GLY A 55 6.82 -13.91 -5.42
C GLY A 55 6.26 -15.21 -4.82
N SER A 56 5.09 -15.67 -5.26
CA SER A 56 4.42 -16.87 -4.76
C SER A 56 5.21 -18.14 -5.06
N GLU A 57 5.05 -19.17 -4.24
CA GLU A 57 5.48 -20.54 -4.54
C GLU A 57 4.37 -21.36 -5.22
N GLY A 58 3.16 -20.78 -5.30
CA GLY A 58 2.00 -21.38 -5.96
C GLY A 58 1.86 -20.98 -7.42
N GLN A 59 0.63 -21.05 -7.92
CA GLN A 59 0.32 -20.71 -9.31
C GLN A 59 0.73 -19.26 -9.65
N GLY A 60 1.37 -19.07 -10.81
CA GLY A 60 1.82 -17.76 -11.29
C GLY A 60 3.14 -17.29 -10.67
N GLY A 61 3.67 -18.00 -9.68
CA GLY A 61 4.95 -17.72 -9.06
C GLY A 61 6.15 -17.96 -9.98
N ASP A 62 7.10 -17.05 -9.95
CA ASP A 62 8.42 -17.16 -10.60
C ASP A 62 9.40 -16.24 -9.86
N ARG A 63 9.92 -16.72 -8.73
CA ARG A 63 10.83 -15.95 -7.87
C ARG A 63 12.13 -15.57 -8.56
N ASP A 64 12.63 -16.41 -9.46
CA ASP A 64 13.84 -16.11 -10.23
C ASP A 64 13.58 -14.92 -11.16
N ARG A 65 12.42 -14.90 -11.84
CA ARG A 65 11.99 -13.74 -12.63
C ARG A 65 11.78 -12.51 -11.75
N LEU A 66 11.15 -12.66 -10.59
CA LEU A 66 10.98 -11.54 -9.66
C LEU A 66 12.32 -10.90 -9.30
N CYS A 67 13.30 -11.69 -8.86
CA CYS A 67 14.62 -11.17 -8.50
C CYS A 67 15.30 -10.47 -9.70
N ARG A 68 15.23 -11.06 -10.90
CA ARG A 68 15.76 -10.44 -12.13
C ARG A 68 15.08 -9.11 -12.46
N GLU A 69 13.75 -9.03 -12.36
CA GLU A 69 13.00 -7.78 -12.62
C GLU A 69 13.35 -6.70 -11.59
N LEU A 70 13.46 -7.05 -10.30
CA LEU A 70 13.88 -6.13 -9.25
C LEU A 70 15.32 -5.61 -9.47
N ASP A 71 16.24 -6.50 -9.87
CA ASP A 71 17.63 -6.12 -10.19
C ASP A 71 17.69 -5.16 -11.38
N GLN A 72 16.93 -5.43 -12.44
CA GLN A 72 16.86 -4.56 -13.61
C GLN A 72 16.25 -3.19 -13.27
N MET A 73 15.14 -3.16 -12.53
CA MET A 73 14.52 -1.93 -12.06
C MET A 73 15.50 -1.10 -11.22
N LYS A 74 16.19 -1.74 -10.27
CA LYS A 74 17.17 -1.06 -9.43
C LYS A 74 18.34 -0.50 -10.25
N ALA A 75 18.84 -1.24 -11.24
CA ALA A 75 19.90 -0.78 -12.13
C ALA A 75 19.48 0.44 -12.98
N MET A 76 18.19 0.60 -13.27
CA MET A 76 17.62 1.78 -13.94
C MET A 76 17.33 2.96 -12.99
N GLY A 77 17.57 2.80 -11.69
CA GLY A 77 17.29 3.82 -10.68
C GLY A 77 15.84 3.84 -10.18
N ILE A 78 15.01 2.85 -10.54
CA ILE A 78 13.69 2.68 -9.96
C ILE A 78 13.86 2.13 -8.54
N ASP A 79 13.26 2.80 -7.57
CA ASP A 79 13.30 2.37 -6.16
C ASP A 79 11.93 2.37 -5.48
N ASN A 80 10.86 2.69 -6.21
CA ASN A 80 9.50 2.65 -5.70
C ASN A 80 8.58 1.78 -6.57
N LEU A 81 7.84 0.85 -5.96
CA LEU A 81 6.90 -0.01 -6.66
C LEU A 81 5.48 0.15 -6.11
N ARG A 82 4.51 0.43 -7.00
CA ARG A 82 3.08 0.42 -6.66
C ARG A 82 2.47 -0.95 -6.93
N ILE A 83 2.02 -1.63 -5.88
CA ILE A 83 1.72 -3.08 -5.88
C ILE A 83 0.30 -3.33 -5.36
N LEU A 84 -0.42 -4.25 -6.02
CA LEU A 84 -1.68 -4.81 -5.52
C LEU A 84 -1.34 -5.81 -4.42
N VAL A 85 -2.00 -5.71 -3.25
CA VAL A 85 -1.82 -6.70 -2.17
C VAL A 85 -2.35 -8.08 -2.61
N GLY A 86 -3.50 -8.12 -3.26
CA GLY A 86 -3.99 -9.29 -4.00
C GLY A 86 -5.39 -9.08 -4.58
N SER A 87 -5.83 -9.96 -5.49
CA SER A 87 -7.19 -9.89 -6.07
C SER A 87 -8.23 -10.65 -5.26
N ASP A 88 -9.50 -10.30 -5.44
CA ASP A 88 -10.65 -10.83 -4.69
C ASP A 88 -11.67 -11.57 -5.58
N GLY A 89 -12.43 -12.49 -4.99
CA GLY A 89 -13.61 -13.15 -5.57
C GLY A 89 -13.35 -14.48 -6.27
N GLU A 90 -14.37 -15.02 -6.93
CA GLU A 90 -14.30 -16.36 -7.53
C GLU A 90 -13.26 -16.50 -8.66
N ARG A 91 -12.76 -17.71 -8.83
CA ARG A 91 -11.83 -18.06 -9.92
C ARG A 91 -12.60 -18.37 -11.22
N GLY A 92 -11.90 -18.32 -12.35
CA GLY A 92 -12.43 -18.57 -13.69
C GLY A 92 -13.07 -17.35 -14.36
N VAL A 93 -12.92 -16.16 -13.77
CA VAL A 93 -13.48 -14.91 -14.32
C VAL A 93 -12.48 -14.28 -15.28
N THR A 94 -12.81 -14.24 -16.57
CA THR A 94 -11.89 -13.82 -17.65
C THR A 94 -11.45 -12.35 -17.56
N THR A 95 -12.24 -11.49 -16.93
CA THR A 95 -11.91 -10.08 -16.74
C THR A 95 -11.04 -9.83 -15.52
N LYS A 96 -10.70 -10.86 -14.74
CA LYS A 96 -10.02 -10.73 -13.45
C LYS A 96 -8.70 -11.48 -13.41
N VAL A 97 -7.75 -10.91 -12.69
CA VAL A 97 -6.44 -11.53 -12.48
C VAL A 97 -6.50 -12.70 -11.50
N GLU A 98 -5.72 -13.73 -11.84
CA GLU A 98 -5.49 -14.92 -11.04
C GLU A 98 -4.01 -15.18 -10.79
N PRO A 99 -3.68 -15.89 -9.70
CA PRO A 99 -4.58 -16.44 -8.67
C PRO A 99 -5.12 -15.37 -7.70
N THR A 100 -6.31 -15.64 -7.17
CA THR A 100 -6.99 -14.79 -6.19
C THR A 100 -6.33 -14.88 -4.81
N LEU A 101 -6.20 -13.74 -4.13
CA LEU A 101 -5.85 -13.67 -2.72
C LEU A 101 -7.04 -14.03 -1.82
N GLN A 102 -8.19 -13.39 -2.01
CA GLN A 102 -9.36 -13.57 -1.14
C GLN A 102 -10.57 -14.08 -1.93
N VAL A 103 -10.90 -15.37 -1.82
CA VAL A 103 -12.04 -15.97 -2.55
C VAL A 103 -13.40 -15.64 -1.92
N SER A 104 -13.39 -15.39 -0.60
CA SER A 104 -14.53 -14.89 0.18
C SER A 104 -14.00 -14.11 1.38
N PRO A 105 -14.78 -13.20 1.99
CA PRO A 105 -14.32 -12.43 3.15
C PRO A 105 -13.68 -13.28 4.24
N GLY A 106 -12.44 -12.93 4.63
CA GLY A 106 -11.67 -13.63 5.65
C GLY A 106 -11.03 -14.96 5.22
N VAL A 107 -11.20 -15.40 3.97
CA VAL A 107 -10.62 -16.65 3.45
C VAL A 107 -9.50 -16.33 2.48
N TYR A 108 -8.26 -16.44 2.96
CA TYR A 108 -7.06 -16.01 2.26
C TYR A 108 -6.24 -17.14 1.67
N ASN A 109 -5.72 -16.90 0.48
CA ASN A 109 -4.72 -17.74 -0.18
C ASN A 109 -3.34 -17.46 0.40
N ASP A 110 -2.88 -18.35 1.27
CA ASP A 110 -1.61 -18.22 1.98
C ASP A 110 -0.40 -18.12 1.03
N THR A 111 -0.44 -18.77 -0.13
CA THR A 111 0.69 -18.74 -1.08
C THR A 111 0.91 -17.35 -1.67
N ILE A 112 -0.16 -16.56 -1.86
CA ILE A 112 -0.08 -15.18 -2.36
C ILE A 112 0.38 -14.22 -1.27
N LEU A 113 -0.08 -14.43 -0.04
CA LEU A 113 0.44 -13.70 1.11
C LEU A 113 1.92 -14.02 1.38
N ALA A 114 2.36 -15.25 1.14
CA ALA A 114 3.77 -15.63 1.17
C ALA A 114 4.54 -14.97 0.01
N GLY A 115 3.91 -14.80 -1.15
CA GLY A 115 4.53 -14.10 -2.26
C GLY A 115 4.75 -12.61 -2.00
N LEU A 116 3.80 -11.94 -1.36
CA LEU A 116 3.97 -10.55 -0.90
C LEU A 116 5.08 -10.43 0.16
N ASP A 117 5.15 -11.36 1.12
CA ASP A 117 6.23 -11.41 2.11
C ASP A 117 7.62 -11.50 1.43
N TYR A 118 7.74 -12.38 0.44
CA TYR A 118 8.99 -12.58 -0.30
C TYR A 118 9.35 -11.34 -1.12
N LEU A 119 8.36 -10.74 -1.80
CA LEU A 119 8.54 -9.49 -2.54
C LEU A 119 9.08 -8.37 -1.64
N LEU A 120 8.46 -8.12 -0.49
CA LEU A 120 8.89 -7.06 0.43
C LEU A 120 10.31 -7.33 0.97
N GLN A 121 10.62 -8.59 1.29
CA GLN A 121 11.98 -8.97 1.68
C GLN A 121 13.00 -8.64 0.57
N GLU A 122 12.70 -9.02 -0.68
CA GLU A 122 13.59 -8.79 -1.82
C GLU A 122 13.72 -7.31 -2.21
N MET A 123 12.66 -6.53 -2.04
CA MET A 123 12.68 -5.07 -2.19
C MET A 123 13.55 -4.42 -1.12
N GLY A 124 13.42 -4.84 0.14
CA GLY A 124 14.24 -4.36 1.26
C GLY A 124 15.73 -4.58 1.04
N LYS A 125 16.13 -5.76 0.53
CA LYS A 125 17.53 -6.06 0.14
C LYS A 125 18.10 -5.10 -0.92
N ARG A 126 17.23 -4.50 -1.73
CA ARG A 126 17.57 -3.54 -2.80
C ARG A 126 17.30 -2.09 -2.43
N GLN A 127 16.94 -1.83 -1.17
CA GLN A 127 16.55 -0.53 -0.66
C GLN A 127 15.39 0.10 -1.45
N MET A 128 14.52 -0.72 -2.03
CA MET A 128 13.29 -0.29 -2.70
C MET A 128 12.16 -0.19 -1.68
N VAL A 129 11.14 0.60 -1.98
CA VAL A 129 9.96 0.79 -1.13
C VAL A 129 8.65 0.58 -1.88
N ALA A 130 7.62 0.12 -1.19
CA ALA A 130 6.33 -0.26 -1.75
C ALA A 130 5.22 0.75 -1.44
N VAL A 131 4.40 1.07 -2.43
CA VAL A 131 3.04 1.59 -2.22
C VAL A 131 2.07 0.42 -2.39
N LEU A 132 1.42 0.01 -1.31
CA LEU A 132 0.52 -1.15 -1.29
C LEU A 132 -0.92 -0.68 -1.34
N TYR A 133 -1.63 -0.95 -2.44
CA TYR A 133 -3.06 -0.63 -2.51
C TYR A 133 -3.95 -1.81 -2.11
N LEU A 134 -4.95 -1.49 -1.29
CA LEU A 134 -5.74 -2.45 -0.51
C LEU A 134 -7.10 -2.78 -1.14
N ASN A 135 -7.54 -2.02 -2.14
CA ASN A 135 -8.80 -2.22 -2.83
C ASN A 135 -8.68 -1.77 -4.29
N ASN A 136 -9.75 -1.90 -5.06
CA ASN A 136 -9.82 -1.43 -6.44
C ASN A 136 -11.26 -1.02 -6.78
N ALA A 137 -11.44 0.09 -7.48
CA ALA A 137 -12.75 0.45 -8.01
C ALA A 137 -13.17 -0.45 -9.19
N TRP A 138 -12.21 -1.08 -9.85
CA TRP A 138 -12.41 -1.85 -11.08
C TRP A 138 -12.41 -3.37 -10.88
N GLU A 139 -13.02 -4.05 -11.85
CA GLU A 139 -13.35 -5.47 -11.85
C GLU A 139 -12.12 -6.37 -11.87
N TRP A 140 -11.00 -5.87 -12.41
CA TRP A 140 -9.88 -6.72 -12.80
C TRP A 140 -9.16 -7.37 -11.62
N SER A 141 -9.42 -6.93 -10.40
CA SER A 141 -9.02 -7.60 -9.17
C SER A 141 -10.16 -7.79 -8.18
N GLY A 142 -11.41 -7.76 -8.63
CA GLY A 142 -12.61 -7.86 -7.79
C GLY A 142 -12.98 -6.49 -7.22
N GLY A 143 -12.30 -6.07 -6.15
CA GLY A 143 -12.44 -4.71 -5.61
C GLY A 143 -13.85 -4.41 -5.08
N TYR A 144 -14.38 -3.21 -5.37
CA TYR A 144 -15.71 -2.78 -4.92
C TYR A 144 -16.81 -3.80 -5.22
N SER A 145 -16.78 -4.38 -6.43
CA SER A 145 -17.77 -5.34 -6.86
C SER A 145 -17.82 -6.58 -5.98
N PHE A 146 -16.65 -7.11 -5.59
CA PHE A 146 -16.53 -8.25 -4.68
C PHE A 146 -17.16 -7.95 -3.31
N TYR A 147 -16.83 -6.81 -2.71
CA TYR A 147 -17.36 -6.43 -1.40
C TYR A 147 -18.88 -6.19 -1.43
N LEU A 148 -19.40 -5.62 -2.53
CA LEU A 148 -20.83 -5.44 -2.76
C LEU A 148 -21.58 -6.77 -2.90
N GLU A 149 -21.05 -7.70 -3.69
CA GLU A 149 -21.61 -9.06 -3.83
C GLU A 149 -21.71 -9.74 -2.46
N HIS A 150 -20.64 -9.67 -1.65
CA HIS A 150 -20.63 -10.25 -0.30
C HIS A 150 -21.42 -9.44 0.74
N ALA A 151 -21.72 -8.17 0.47
CA ALA A 151 -22.70 -7.40 1.23
C ALA A 151 -24.14 -7.83 0.92
N GLY A 152 -24.38 -8.52 -0.20
CA GLY A 152 -25.67 -9.04 -0.60
C GLY A 152 -26.41 -8.17 -1.62
N THR A 153 -25.70 -7.35 -2.38
CA THR A 153 -26.30 -6.46 -3.41
C THR A 153 -26.58 -7.16 -4.74
N GLY A 154 -26.44 -8.49 -4.79
CA GLY A 154 -26.58 -9.29 -6.01
C GLY A 154 -25.27 -9.41 -6.78
N LYS A 155 -25.30 -10.17 -7.89
CA LYS A 155 -24.15 -10.46 -8.74
C LYS A 155 -23.68 -9.19 -9.46
N ALA A 156 -22.38 -8.92 -9.44
CA ALA A 156 -21.80 -7.79 -10.13
C ALA A 156 -21.87 -7.97 -11.66
N PRO A 157 -22.27 -6.92 -12.41
CA PRO A 157 -22.16 -6.92 -13.86
C PRO A 157 -20.70 -7.08 -14.29
N ARG A 158 -20.47 -7.77 -15.41
CA ARG A 158 -19.12 -7.88 -15.98
C ARG A 158 -18.98 -6.90 -17.14
N PRO A 159 -18.01 -5.97 -17.13
CA PRO A 159 -17.90 -4.96 -18.19
C PRO A 159 -17.78 -5.53 -19.61
N ASN A 160 -17.17 -6.70 -19.78
CA ASN A 160 -17.05 -7.37 -21.08
C ASN A 160 -18.36 -8.03 -21.57
N GLU A 161 -19.38 -8.13 -20.74
CA GLU A 161 -20.68 -8.74 -21.04
C GLU A 161 -21.80 -7.71 -20.99
N ASP A 162 -21.86 -6.95 -19.90
CA ASP A 162 -22.94 -6.00 -19.58
C ASP A 162 -22.55 -4.54 -19.87
N GLY A 163 -21.27 -4.26 -20.13
CA GLY A 163 -20.73 -2.93 -20.40
C GLY A 163 -20.34 -2.14 -19.14
N TYR A 164 -19.39 -1.21 -19.30
CA TYR A 164 -18.90 -0.38 -18.20
C TYR A 164 -19.99 0.49 -17.55
N GLY A 165 -21.02 0.92 -18.30
CA GLY A 165 -22.12 1.69 -17.72
C GLY A 165 -22.89 0.91 -16.65
N ALA A 166 -23.17 -0.38 -16.90
CA ALA A 166 -23.83 -1.25 -15.93
C ALA A 166 -22.93 -1.50 -14.71
N TYR A 167 -21.64 -1.77 -14.94
CA TYR A 167 -20.66 -1.96 -13.88
C TYR A 167 -20.55 -0.72 -12.97
N MET A 168 -20.29 0.46 -13.54
CA MET A 168 -20.16 1.72 -12.78
C MET A 168 -21.43 2.03 -11.99
N SER A 169 -22.61 1.82 -12.58
CA SER A 169 -23.90 1.98 -11.88
C SER A 169 -24.02 1.03 -10.68
N PHE A 170 -23.55 -0.22 -10.83
CA PHE A 170 -23.54 -1.18 -9.73
C PHE A 170 -22.57 -0.77 -8.63
N VAL A 171 -21.31 -0.43 -8.98
CA VAL A 171 -20.28 -0.12 -7.98
C VAL A 171 -20.42 1.25 -7.32
N ALA A 172 -21.20 2.18 -7.88
CA ALA A 172 -21.57 3.43 -7.22
C ALA A 172 -22.26 3.21 -5.85
N GLN A 173 -22.92 2.06 -5.67
CA GLN A 173 -23.52 1.69 -4.39
C GLN A 173 -22.49 1.52 -3.27
N TYR A 174 -21.21 1.26 -3.60
CA TYR A 174 -20.16 1.02 -2.62
C TYR A 174 -20.05 2.16 -1.62
N ALA A 175 -20.06 3.41 -2.09
CA ALA A 175 -19.90 4.62 -1.26
C ALA A 175 -20.86 4.72 -0.06
N THR A 176 -22.04 4.09 -0.12
CA THR A 176 -23.06 4.11 0.94
C THR A 176 -23.24 2.76 1.63
N ASN A 177 -22.52 1.72 1.20
CA ASN A 177 -22.73 0.36 1.69
C ASN A 177 -21.83 0.04 2.90
N GLU A 178 -22.33 0.33 4.09
CA GLU A 178 -21.60 0.12 5.35
C GLU A 178 -21.18 -1.34 5.57
N LYS A 179 -21.95 -2.31 5.06
CA LYS A 179 -21.59 -3.73 5.16
C LYS A 179 -20.38 -4.06 4.27
N ALA A 180 -20.33 -3.55 3.04
CA ALA A 180 -19.18 -3.68 2.16
C ALA A 180 -17.93 -3.01 2.78
N HIS A 181 -18.09 -1.83 3.37
CA HIS A 181 -17.02 -1.14 4.08
C HIS A 181 -16.48 -1.95 5.25
N GLN A 182 -17.34 -2.56 6.07
CA GLN A 182 -16.91 -3.37 7.20
C GLN A 182 -16.08 -4.59 6.75
N LEU A 183 -16.50 -5.27 5.67
CA LEU A 183 -15.75 -6.38 5.09
C LEU A 183 -14.35 -5.93 4.62
N PHE A 184 -14.26 -4.74 4.01
CA PHE A 184 -12.99 -4.14 3.63
C PHE A 184 -12.15 -3.78 4.87
N TYR A 185 -12.74 -3.22 5.92
CA TYR A 185 -12.03 -2.88 7.15
C TYR A 185 -11.46 -4.11 7.87
N ASP A 186 -12.17 -5.23 7.85
CA ASP A 186 -11.66 -6.49 8.40
C ASP A 186 -10.47 -7.01 7.60
N TYR A 187 -10.52 -6.89 6.26
CA TYR A 187 -9.37 -7.16 5.39
C TYR A 187 -8.17 -6.23 5.69
N VAL A 188 -8.40 -4.92 5.84
CA VAL A 188 -7.34 -3.96 6.21
C VAL A 188 -6.68 -4.35 7.53
N ARG A 189 -7.47 -4.67 8.56
CA ARG A 189 -6.95 -5.14 9.86
C ARG A 189 -6.09 -6.39 9.71
N TYR A 190 -6.53 -7.34 8.89
CA TYR A 190 -5.80 -8.57 8.64
C TYR A 190 -4.45 -8.33 7.95
N ILE A 191 -4.42 -7.53 6.88
CA ILE A 191 -3.19 -7.23 6.13
C ILE A 191 -2.20 -6.42 6.96
N LEU A 192 -2.64 -5.35 7.63
CA LEU A 192 -1.74 -4.54 8.46
C LEU A 192 -1.23 -5.33 9.68
N GLY A 193 -2.05 -6.23 10.24
CA GLY A 193 -1.64 -7.11 11.33
C GLY A 193 -0.66 -8.21 10.94
N ARG A 194 -0.35 -8.37 9.64
CA ARG A 194 0.49 -9.44 9.12
C ARG A 194 1.94 -9.30 9.59
N THR A 195 2.55 -10.45 9.91
CA THR A 195 4.00 -10.59 10.08
C THR A 195 4.59 -11.29 8.86
N ASN A 196 5.60 -10.68 8.26
CA ASN A 196 6.32 -11.25 7.13
C ASN A 196 6.98 -12.55 7.57
N ARG A 197 6.65 -13.67 6.92
CA ARG A 197 7.15 -15.00 7.34
C ARG A 197 8.65 -15.22 7.13
N TYR A 198 9.28 -14.47 6.23
CA TYR A 198 10.71 -14.64 5.92
C TYR A 198 11.61 -13.72 6.71
N THR A 199 11.10 -12.59 7.19
CA THR A 199 11.88 -11.62 7.98
C THR A 199 11.48 -11.61 9.46
N GLY A 200 10.28 -12.09 9.80
CA GLY A 200 9.71 -11.99 11.15
C GLY A 200 9.26 -10.57 11.53
N VAL A 201 9.31 -9.61 10.60
CA VAL A 201 8.93 -8.21 10.83
C VAL A 201 7.44 -8.03 10.56
N LYS A 202 6.73 -7.32 11.42
CA LYS A 202 5.34 -6.92 11.16
C LYS A 202 5.30 -5.94 10.00
N TYR A 203 4.27 -6.01 9.17
CA TYR A 203 4.14 -5.07 8.04
C TYR A 203 4.14 -3.61 8.51
N ILE A 204 3.50 -3.29 9.64
CA ILE A 204 3.52 -1.94 10.23
C ILE A 204 4.90 -1.47 10.72
N ASP A 205 5.85 -2.39 10.85
CA ASP A 205 7.23 -2.14 11.29
C ASP A 205 8.25 -2.29 10.13
N ASP A 206 7.80 -2.57 8.90
CA ASP A 206 8.68 -2.86 7.75
C ASP A 206 8.93 -1.61 6.88
N PRO A 207 10.13 -0.99 6.94
CA PRO A 207 10.43 0.21 6.16
C PRO A 207 10.55 -0.03 4.65
N ALA A 208 10.47 -1.28 4.17
CA ALA A 208 10.27 -1.57 2.76
C ALA A 208 8.87 -1.18 2.26
N ILE A 209 7.94 -0.81 3.16
CA ILE A 209 6.67 -0.20 2.80
C ILE A 209 6.83 1.33 2.95
N MET A 210 6.43 2.07 1.91
CA MET A 210 6.36 3.53 1.94
C MET A 210 4.97 3.99 2.35
N SER A 211 3.93 3.40 1.77
CA SER A 211 2.55 3.85 2.00
C SER A 211 1.53 2.73 1.86
N TRP A 212 0.54 2.77 2.75
CA TRP A 212 -0.75 2.14 2.54
C TRP A 212 -1.61 3.01 1.63
N GLN A 213 -2.15 2.43 0.57
CA GLN A 213 -3.05 3.10 -0.35
C GLN A 213 -4.46 2.49 -0.24
N ILE A 214 -5.48 3.34 -0.03
CA ILE A 214 -6.85 2.88 0.23
C ILE A 214 -7.36 2.00 -0.91
N GLY A 215 -7.15 2.43 -2.16
CA GLY A 215 -7.49 1.62 -3.31
C GLY A 215 -6.85 2.10 -4.59
N ASN A 216 -6.95 1.27 -5.63
CA ASN A 216 -6.68 1.70 -6.98
C ASN A 216 -7.88 2.48 -7.51
N GLU A 217 -7.65 3.75 -7.83
CA GLU A 217 -8.61 4.62 -8.51
C GLU A 217 -9.99 4.65 -7.82
N PRO A 218 -10.06 4.84 -6.48
CA PRO A 218 -11.34 4.89 -5.80
C PRO A 218 -12.16 6.07 -6.36
N ARG A 219 -13.39 5.77 -6.78
CA ARG A 219 -14.36 6.74 -7.29
C ARG A 219 -15.70 6.61 -6.57
N ALA A 220 -16.47 7.68 -6.57
CA ALA A 220 -17.87 7.65 -6.15
C ALA A 220 -18.78 7.09 -7.24
N PHE A 221 -18.40 7.23 -8.51
CA PHE A 221 -19.19 6.88 -9.71
C PHE A 221 -20.56 7.58 -9.82
N SER A 222 -20.79 8.58 -8.96
CA SER A 222 -21.97 9.40 -8.88
C SER A 222 -21.63 10.65 -8.05
N LYS A 223 -22.07 11.82 -8.51
CA LYS A 223 -21.89 13.08 -7.76
C LYS A 223 -22.68 13.07 -6.46
N GLU A 224 -23.85 12.46 -6.48
CA GLU A 224 -24.73 12.33 -5.33
C GLU A 224 -24.10 11.46 -4.22
N ALA A 225 -23.20 10.55 -4.59
CA ALA A 225 -22.49 9.67 -3.66
C ALA A 225 -21.22 10.30 -3.05
N LEU A 226 -20.75 11.46 -3.54
CA LEU A 226 -19.51 12.10 -3.09
C LEU A 226 -19.43 12.28 -1.56
N PRO A 227 -20.46 12.79 -0.86
CA PRO A 227 -20.36 12.96 0.60
C PRO A 227 -20.17 11.65 1.36
N ALA A 228 -20.81 10.57 0.90
CA ALA A 228 -20.66 9.24 1.51
C ALA A 228 -19.31 8.61 1.18
N PHE A 229 -18.83 8.84 -0.05
CA PHE A 229 -17.52 8.41 -0.50
C PHE A 229 -16.38 9.09 0.29
N GLU A 230 -16.46 10.40 0.50
CA GLU A 230 -15.50 11.15 1.33
C GLU A 230 -15.49 10.65 2.77
N LYS A 231 -16.68 10.42 3.35
CA LYS A 231 -16.82 9.82 4.68
C LYS A 231 -16.10 8.47 4.74
N TRP A 232 -16.33 7.59 3.77
CA TRP A 232 -15.67 6.28 3.72
C TRP A 232 -14.15 6.39 3.61
N LEU A 233 -13.63 7.29 2.76
CA LEU A 233 -12.20 7.53 2.63
C LEU A 233 -11.59 8.01 3.96
N ALA A 234 -12.26 8.92 4.65
CA ALA A 234 -11.82 9.42 5.96
C ALA A 234 -11.81 8.30 7.01
N GLU A 235 -12.84 7.46 7.04
CA GLU A 235 -12.93 6.31 7.95
C GLU A 235 -11.86 5.25 7.65
N ALA A 236 -11.61 4.95 6.37
CA ALA A 236 -10.55 4.02 5.95
C ALA A 236 -9.16 4.54 6.33
N ALA A 237 -8.88 5.82 6.09
CA ALA A 237 -7.61 6.45 6.47
C ALA A 237 -7.42 6.46 8.00
N ALA A 238 -8.47 6.80 8.75
CA ALA A 238 -8.45 6.80 10.21
C ALA A 238 -8.20 5.40 10.77
N LEU A 239 -8.84 4.37 10.20
CA LEU A 239 -8.61 2.97 10.57
C LEU A 239 -7.14 2.59 10.35
N ILE A 240 -6.60 2.83 9.15
CA ILE A 240 -5.19 2.54 8.84
C ILE A 240 -4.28 3.22 9.86
N ARG A 241 -4.48 4.52 10.12
CA ARG A 241 -3.66 5.28 11.08
C ARG A 241 -3.77 4.75 12.50
N SER A 242 -4.93 4.25 12.91
CA SER A 242 -5.13 3.69 14.26
C SER A 242 -4.34 2.39 14.48
N ILE A 243 -4.03 1.68 13.40
CA ILE A 243 -3.27 0.41 13.42
C ILE A 243 -1.78 0.69 13.20
N ASP A 244 -1.45 1.64 12.31
CA ASP A 244 -0.09 1.94 11.87
C ASP A 244 0.26 3.42 12.07
N PRO A 245 1.07 3.75 13.09
CA PRO A 245 1.52 5.12 13.33
C PRO A 245 2.73 5.54 12.46
N ASN A 246 3.34 4.62 11.70
CA ASN A 246 4.63 4.81 11.03
C ASN A 246 4.49 5.20 9.56
N HIS A 247 3.69 4.44 8.80
CA HIS A 247 3.63 4.56 7.34
C HIS A 247 2.81 5.76 6.86
N LEU A 248 3.09 6.21 5.63
CA LEU A 248 2.24 7.18 4.94
C LEU A 248 0.92 6.54 4.51
N ILE A 249 -0.12 7.35 4.38
CA ILE A 249 -1.43 6.92 3.89
C ILE A 249 -1.76 7.73 2.65
N SER A 250 -2.15 7.05 1.57
CA SER A 250 -2.58 7.67 0.32
C SER A 250 -3.94 7.14 -0.13
N VAL A 251 -4.67 7.92 -0.93
CA VAL A 251 -6.00 7.51 -1.43
C VAL A 251 -5.89 6.60 -2.64
N GLY A 252 -5.01 6.96 -3.59
CA GLY A 252 -4.92 6.32 -4.91
C GLY A 252 -5.88 6.89 -5.95
N SER A 253 -6.42 8.09 -5.69
CA SER A 253 -7.30 8.85 -6.58
C SER A 253 -6.56 9.26 -7.87
N GLU A 254 -7.31 9.34 -8.96
CA GLU A 254 -6.87 9.85 -10.27
C GLU A 254 -6.84 11.38 -10.34
N GLY A 255 -7.13 12.06 -9.22
CA GLY A 255 -7.33 13.51 -9.17
C GLY A 255 -8.74 13.87 -9.63
N ALA A 256 -8.84 14.72 -10.65
CA ALA A 256 -10.12 15.25 -11.15
C ALA A 256 -11.20 14.18 -11.38
N TRP A 257 -10.83 13.04 -11.96
CA TRP A 257 -11.75 11.94 -12.21
C TRP A 257 -12.19 11.21 -10.94
N GLY A 258 -11.31 11.11 -9.94
CA GLY A 258 -11.65 10.53 -8.63
C GLY A 258 -12.63 11.39 -7.82
N CYS A 259 -12.73 12.67 -8.16
CA CYS A 259 -13.67 13.61 -7.54
C CYS A 259 -14.91 13.86 -8.41
N GLU A 260 -15.16 13.06 -9.45
CA GLU A 260 -16.28 13.25 -10.39
C GLU A 260 -16.32 14.64 -11.06
N GLY A 261 -15.15 15.26 -11.23
CA GLY A 261 -14.99 16.62 -11.73
C GLY A 261 -15.47 17.70 -10.75
N ASP A 262 -15.72 17.35 -9.49
CA ASP A 262 -15.98 18.26 -8.40
C ASP A 262 -14.67 18.62 -7.68
N TYR A 263 -14.46 19.91 -7.43
CA TYR A 263 -13.25 20.43 -6.78
C TYR A 263 -13.58 21.29 -5.56
N ALA A 264 -14.86 21.31 -5.16
CA ALA A 264 -15.37 22.06 -4.02
C ALA A 264 -14.93 21.44 -2.69
#